data_AF-E6QXB5-F1
#
_entry.id   AF-E6QXB5-F1
#
_cell.length_a   1.000
_cell.length_b   1.000
_cell.length_c   1.000
_cell.angle_alpha   90.00
_cell.angle_beta   90.00
_cell.angle_gamma   90.00
#
_symmetry.space_group_name_H-M   'P 1'
#
loop_
_entity.id
_entity.type
_entity.pdbx_description
1 polymer ?
#
loop_
_entity_poly.entity_id
_entity_poly.type
_entity_poly.pdbx_seq_one_letter_code
_entity_poly.pdbx_strand_id
1 'polypeptide(L)'
;MNELQNQWLALIKIPRIKAQTDINDENPDYLTMLFDRISSNGTRLTPADLLFSMIKQSWPEAHNIVYELQQQVGSLMKPTDFVMTAFRLAALQSNSSKVDDPELTARTFHKHIVDMLATDGHPNDLREMIRESGPLVEAFSALKRLITYREHDLDDYGIPSAMFPYLNESMLQVILYWLIKNQGDASYIEESRLEIVRFILFWFVCHKDAKSAYKASKVAIEIIFKEKGLFPGTQIYQALTRMDNVQASLFFPLVEYANKQIDRNRFRSQDERSKTFFGEHSFLYGNFTTRKALLLWLQRKWVAQKYQTNNVFSPMAGQDEDNVPYDFDHLVPQSNWSSLHGIDYDTMKENKGLFTDHPYNRRSLGNSIGNYRVMDGSDNRRRGDSPLENEFVDATYQWENYAFSPKDSEIQKWVKASPKEGCYIWDDERLLAFQYAVESRVLNLYQHFFNDLNFSGWLKNQH
;
A
#
# COMPACT_ATOMS: atom_id res chain seq x y z
N MET A 1 -49.99 -10.81 -42.49
CA MET A 1 -50.37 -10.72 -41.07
C MET A 1 -49.22 -11.31 -40.29
N ASN A 2 -48.32 -10.45 -39.81
CA ASN A 2 -47.14 -10.85 -39.04
C ASN A 2 -47.44 -10.69 -37.55
N GLU A 3 -47.14 -11.74 -36.80
CA GLU A 3 -47.25 -11.85 -35.35
C GLU A 3 -46.32 -10.84 -34.67
N LEU A 4 -46.90 -9.94 -33.86
CA LEU A 4 -46.17 -9.13 -32.89
C LEU A 4 -45.90 -10.02 -31.67
N GLN A 5 -44.64 -10.42 -31.50
CA GLN A 5 -44.15 -11.06 -30.27
C GLN A 5 -44.37 -10.13 -29.07
N ASN A 6 -45.00 -10.67 -28.02
CA ASN A 6 -45.17 -10.04 -26.72
C ASN A 6 -43.81 -9.68 -26.11
N GLN A 7 -43.41 -8.40 -26.17
CA GLN A 7 -42.37 -7.86 -25.30
C GLN A 7 -42.96 -7.67 -23.91
N TRP A 8 -42.48 -8.47 -22.96
CA TRP A 8 -42.78 -8.29 -21.55
C TRP A 8 -42.01 -7.07 -21.02
N LEU A 9 -42.69 -5.93 -20.89
CA LEU A 9 -42.23 -4.81 -20.07
C LEU A 9 -42.37 -5.23 -18.60
N ALA A 10 -41.24 -5.36 -17.89
CA ALA A 10 -41.25 -5.55 -16.45
C ALA A 10 -41.77 -4.27 -15.77
N LEU A 11 -43.06 -4.26 -15.44
CA LEU A 11 -43.66 -3.22 -14.60
C LEU A 11 -43.14 -3.39 -13.16
N ILE A 12 -42.21 -2.53 -12.75
CA ILE A 12 -41.79 -2.42 -11.35
C ILE A 12 -42.99 -1.89 -10.55
N LYS A 13 -43.57 -2.75 -9.72
CA LYS A 13 -44.67 -2.39 -8.83
C LYS A 13 -44.13 -1.54 -7.68
N ILE A 14 -44.29 -0.22 -7.78
CA ILE A 14 -43.97 0.69 -6.66
C ILE A 14 -44.97 0.38 -5.52
N PRO A 15 -44.51 -0.10 -4.34
CA PRO A 15 -45.42 -0.36 -3.22
C PRO A 15 -46.04 0.96 -2.75
N ARG A 16 -47.35 0.94 -2.44
CA ARG A 16 -48.02 2.11 -1.82
C ARG A 16 -47.32 2.46 -0.51
N ILE A 17 -46.83 3.69 -0.45
CA ILE A 17 -46.18 4.29 0.72
C ILE A 17 -47.13 4.19 1.92
N LYS A 18 -46.77 3.40 2.93
CA LYS A 18 -47.29 3.59 4.28
C LYS A 18 -46.38 4.62 4.94
N ALA A 19 -46.92 5.79 5.24
CA ALA A 19 -46.26 6.76 6.10
C ALA A 19 -46.08 6.11 7.48
N GLN A 20 -44.87 5.61 7.75
CA GLN A 20 -44.46 5.34 9.12
C GLN A 20 -44.05 6.69 9.72
N THR A 21 -44.96 7.22 10.51
CA THR A 21 -44.75 8.24 11.52
C THR A 21 -43.64 7.79 12.47
N ASP A 22 -42.48 8.42 12.35
CA ASP A 22 -41.59 8.87 13.44
C ASP A 22 -40.27 9.34 12.81
N ILE A 23 -40.31 10.53 12.19
CA ILE A 23 -39.12 11.27 11.79
C ILE A 23 -39.28 12.68 12.37
N ASN A 24 -38.90 12.83 13.65
CA ASN A 24 -38.56 14.13 14.23
C ASN A 24 -37.08 14.41 13.97
N ASP A 25 -36.69 14.51 12.70
CA ASP A 25 -35.40 15.08 12.29
C ASP A 25 -35.74 16.14 11.23
N GLU A 26 -35.45 17.41 11.47
CA GLU A 26 -35.95 18.55 10.69
C GLU A 26 -35.40 18.63 9.25
N ASN A 27 -34.63 17.64 8.79
CA ASN A 27 -34.36 17.45 7.37
C ASN A 27 -33.90 16.00 7.11
N PRO A 28 -34.81 15.03 6.89
CA PRO A 28 -34.39 13.71 6.47
C PRO A 28 -33.85 13.82 5.04
N ASP A 29 -32.56 13.54 4.87
CA ASP A 29 -31.90 13.54 3.58
C ASP A 29 -32.44 12.37 2.73
N TYR A 30 -33.55 12.65 2.03
CA TYR A 30 -34.30 11.71 1.22
C TYR A 30 -33.44 11.03 0.15
N LEU A 31 -32.35 11.68 -0.29
CA LEU A 31 -31.42 11.15 -1.27
C LEU A 31 -30.51 10.09 -0.67
N THR A 32 -29.92 10.35 0.50
CA THR A 32 -29.16 9.34 1.24
C THR A 32 -30.04 8.11 1.55
N MET A 33 -31.29 8.33 1.99
CA MET A 33 -32.25 7.24 2.20
C MET A 33 -32.64 6.50 0.91
N LEU A 34 -32.74 7.21 -0.23
CA LEU A 34 -33.04 6.62 -1.54
C LEU A 34 -31.91 5.68 -1.97
N PHE A 35 -30.66 6.13 -1.90
CA PHE A 35 -29.52 5.32 -2.28
C PHE A 35 -29.27 4.15 -1.31
N ASP A 36 -29.46 4.35 0.00
CA ASP A 36 -29.44 3.25 0.99
C ASP A 36 -30.52 2.21 0.69
N ARG A 37 -31.72 2.63 0.26
CA ARG A 37 -32.78 1.70 -0.14
C ARG A 37 -32.53 1.01 -1.47
N ILE A 38 -32.00 1.71 -2.48
CA ILE A 38 -31.64 1.11 -3.77
C ILE A 38 -30.56 0.05 -3.58
N SER A 39 -29.58 0.32 -2.71
CA SER A 39 -28.52 -0.63 -2.38
C SER A 39 -28.96 -1.76 -1.45
N SER A 40 -30.08 -1.62 -0.72
CA SER A 40 -30.58 -2.65 0.21
C SER A 40 -31.17 -3.90 -0.47
N ASN A 41 -31.61 -3.80 -1.73
CA ASN A 41 -32.16 -4.93 -2.51
C ASN A 41 -31.18 -5.50 -3.57
N GLY A 42 -29.90 -5.09 -3.55
CA GLY A 42 -28.85 -5.53 -4.49
C GLY A 42 -27.46 -5.59 -3.85
N THR A 43 -26.40 -5.60 -4.65
CA THR A 43 -25.03 -5.45 -4.13
C THR A 43 -24.90 -4.09 -3.45
N ARG A 44 -24.53 -4.09 -2.16
CA ARG A 44 -24.33 -2.84 -1.41
C ARG A 44 -23.22 -2.03 -2.07
N LEU A 45 -23.55 -0.80 -2.47
CA LEU A 45 -22.56 0.18 -2.91
C LEU A 45 -21.62 0.50 -1.76
N THR A 46 -20.34 0.70 -2.04
CA THR A 46 -19.43 1.24 -1.03
C THR A 46 -19.83 2.70 -0.73
N PRO A 47 -19.48 3.23 0.46
CA PRO A 47 -19.68 4.65 0.74
C PRO A 47 -19.08 5.55 -0.34
N ALA A 48 -17.90 5.21 -0.89
CA ALA A 48 -17.27 5.98 -1.95
C ALA A 48 -18.07 5.95 -3.27
N ASP A 49 -18.65 4.81 -3.65
CA ASP A 49 -19.51 4.69 -4.84
C ASP A 49 -20.81 5.49 -4.69
N LEU A 50 -21.35 5.51 -3.48
CA LEU A 50 -22.51 6.32 -3.12
C LEU A 50 -22.21 7.82 -3.30
N LEU A 51 -21.09 8.28 -2.74
CA LEU A 51 -20.66 9.67 -2.85
C LEU A 51 -20.41 10.08 -4.30
N PHE A 52 -19.76 9.21 -5.08
CA PHE A 52 -19.53 9.44 -6.51
C PHE A 52 -20.84 9.49 -7.30
N SER A 53 -21.84 8.71 -6.92
CA SER A 53 -23.18 8.78 -7.52
C SER A 53 -23.89 10.10 -7.23
N MET A 54 -23.74 10.64 -6.01
CA MET A 54 -24.26 11.97 -5.65
C MET A 54 -23.60 13.08 -6.48
N ILE A 55 -22.27 12.99 -6.71
CA ILE A 55 -21.56 13.94 -7.58
C ILE A 55 -22.10 13.90 -9.01
N LYS A 56 -22.25 12.71 -9.61
CA LYS A 56 -22.79 12.57 -10.96
C LYS A 56 -24.20 13.13 -11.10
N GLN A 57 -25.00 13.04 -10.06
CA GLN A 57 -26.33 13.63 -10.04
C GLN A 57 -26.27 15.16 -10.05
N SER A 58 -25.36 15.76 -9.27
CA SER A 58 -25.20 17.22 -9.18
C SER A 58 -24.36 17.83 -10.31
N TRP A 59 -23.50 17.03 -10.95
CA TRP A 59 -22.60 17.44 -12.02
C TRP A 59 -22.38 16.26 -12.99
N PRO A 60 -23.26 16.07 -13.99
CA PRO A 60 -23.20 14.94 -14.92
C PRO A 60 -21.87 14.83 -15.69
N GLU A 61 -21.27 15.96 -16.05
CA GLU A 61 -20.02 16.04 -16.82
C GLU A 61 -18.79 15.63 -16.00
N ALA A 62 -18.89 15.60 -14.67
CA ALA A 62 -17.81 15.17 -13.76
C ALA A 62 -17.30 13.77 -14.14
N HIS A 63 -18.20 12.90 -14.62
CA HIS A 63 -17.85 11.57 -15.05
C HIS A 63 -16.78 11.58 -16.16
N ASN A 64 -17.00 12.37 -17.21
CA ASN A 64 -16.09 12.38 -18.36
C ASN A 64 -14.74 12.98 -17.98
N ILE A 65 -14.75 14.08 -17.21
CA ILE A 65 -13.53 14.72 -16.71
C ILE A 65 -12.72 13.75 -15.86
N VAL A 66 -13.35 13.06 -14.91
CA VAL A 66 -12.65 12.09 -14.06
C VAL A 66 -12.09 10.94 -14.89
N TYR A 67 -12.83 10.40 -15.87
CA TYR A 67 -12.35 9.31 -16.72
C TYR A 67 -11.20 9.73 -17.65
N GLU A 68 -11.22 10.95 -18.18
CA GLU A 68 -10.10 11.50 -18.96
C GLU A 68 -8.86 11.66 -18.08
N LEU A 69 -9.03 12.18 -16.85
CA LEU A 69 -7.94 12.34 -15.89
C LEU A 69 -7.39 11.00 -15.37
N GLN A 70 -8.19 9.94 -15.36
CA GLN A 70 -7.73 8.60 -14.95
C GLN A 70 -6.59 8.08 -15.82
N GLN A 71 -6.47 8.51 -17.08
CA GLN A 71 -5.30 8.16 -17.90
C GLN A 71 -3.99 8.71 -17.32
N GLN A 72 -4.06 9.80 -16.56
CA GLN A 72 -2.89 10.46 -15.96
C GLN A 72 -2.66 10.00 -14.51
N VAL A 73 -3.74 9.92 -13.72
CA VAL A 73 -3.69 9.70 -12.26
C VAL A 73 -4.03 8.27 -11.83
N GLY A 74 -4.57 7.45 -12.75
CA GLY A 74 -5.19 6.16 -12.43
C GLY A 74 -4.24 5.14 -11.83
N SER A 75 -2.93 5.28 -12.00
CA SER A 75 -1.93 4.43 -11.33
C SER A 75 -1.86 4.64 -9.81
N LEU A 76 -2.28 5.82 -9.32
CA LEU A 76 -2.16 6.20 -7.91
C LEU A 76 -3.51 6.15 -7.16
N MET A 77 -4.63 6.38 -7.85
CA MET A 77 -5.91 6.55 -7.19
C MET A 77 -7.09 6.17 -8.09
N LYS A 78 -8.07 5.45 -7.52
CA LYS A 78 -9.32 5.08 -8.22
C LYS A 78 -10.16 6.33 -8.51
N PRO A 79 -11.10 6.26 -9.48
CA PRO A 79 -11.98 7.38 -9.78
C PRO A 79 -12.73 7.94 -8.55
N THR A 80 -13.26 7.06 -7.71
CA THR A 80 -14.00 7.43 -6.50
C THR A 80 -13.09 8.17 -5.51
N ASP A 81 -11.92 7.61 -5.24
CA ASP A 81 -10.95 8.12 -4.28
C ASP A 81 -10.38 9.47 -4.75
N PHE A 82 -10.22 9.64 -6.07
CA PHE A 82 -9.79 10.90 -6.69
C PHE A 82 -10.77 12.02 -6.39
N VAL A 83 -12.08 11.79 -6.57
CA VAL A 83 -13.06 12.84 -6.30
C VAL A 83 -13.20 13.11 -4.79
N MET A 84 -13.10 12.07 -3.96
CA MET A 84 -13.09 12.26 -2.50
C MET A 84 -11.88 13.08 -2.04
N THR A 85 -10.72 12.82 -2.62
CA THR A 85 -9.50 13.62 -2.40
C THR A 85 -9.70 15.05 -2.87
N ALA A 86 -10.26 15.26 -4.07
CA ALA A 86 -10.53 16.60 -4.59
C ALA A 86 -11.47 17.41 -3.67
N PHE A 87 -12.55 16.78 -3.22
CA PHE A 87 -13.49 17.38 -2.29
C PHE A 87 -12.81 17.78 -0.98
N ARG A 88 -12.05 16.86 -0.38
CA ARG A 88 -11.33 17.13 0.88
C ARG A 88 -10.35 18.29 0.73
N LEU A 89 -9.55 18.30 -0.34
CA LEU A 89 -8.54 19.35 -0.57
C LEU A 89 -9.18 20.69 -0.92
N ALA A 90 -10.29 20.71 -1.65
CA ALA A 90 -11.07 21.93 -1.91
C ALA A 90 -11.67 22.50 -0.61
N ALA A 91 -12.22 21.64 0.25
CA ALA A 91 -12.73 22.03 1.57
C ALA A 91 -11.64 22.64 2.47
N LEU A 92 -10.42 22.11 2.40
CA LEU A 92 -9.26 22.65 3.13
C LEU A 92 -8.84 24.04 2.61
N GLN A 93 -9.00 24.31 1.32
CA GLN A 93 -8.67 25.63 0.74
C GLN A 93 -9.74 26.69 1.00
N SER A 94 -11.01 26.30 1.08
CA SER A 94 -12.15 27.21 1.23
C SER A 94 -12.33 27.80 2.64
N ASN A 95 -11.39 27.56 3.57
CA ASN A 95 -11.50 27.84 5.01
C ASN A 95 -12.75 27.21 5.66
N SER A 96 -13.41 26.24 5.00
CA SER A 96 -14.51 25.45 5.54
C SER A 96 -13.95 24.35 6.44
N SER A 97 -13.30 24.74 7.54
CA SER A 97 -12.65 23.84 8.51
C SER A 97 -13.59 22.79 9.13
N LYS A 98 -14.90 22.93 8.91
CA LYS A 98 -15.94 21.99 9.36
C LYS A 98 -16.05 20.73 8.51
N VAL A 99 -15.32 20.62 7.40
CA VAL A 99 -15.47 19.53 6.41
C VAL A 99 -14.17 18.76 6.16
N ASP A 100 -13.05 19.09 6.81
CA ASP A 100 -11.82 18.27 6.79
C ASP A 100 -11.97 17.03 7.69
N ASP A 101 -12.75 16.08 7.19
CA ASP A 101 -12.85 14.73 7.70
C ASP A 101 -12.31 13.74 6.64
N PRO A 102 -11.21 13.02 6.89
CA PRO A 102 -10.75 11.96 6.00
C PRO A 102 -11.76 10.82 5.82
N GLU A 103 -12.72 10.66 6.74
CA GLU A 103 -13.79 9.65 6.70
C GLU A 103 -15.18 10.28 6.51
N LEU A 104 -15.30 11.20 5.55
CA LEU A 104 -16.56 11.88 5.22
C LEU A 104 -17.77 10.93 5.09
N THR A 105 -18.79 11.17 5.92
CA THR A 105 -20.08 10.46 5.80
C THR A 105 -20.90 10.96 4.62
N ALA A 106 -21.77 10.11 4.06
CA ALA A 106 -22.71 10.48 2.99
C ALA A 106 -23.54 11.73 3.33
N ARG A 107 -24.03 11.81 4.57
CA ARG A 107 -24.80 12.96 5.07
C ARG A 107 -23.97 14.25 5.08
N THR A 108 -22.75 14.19 5.64
CA THR A 108 -21.85 15.36 5.69
C THR A 108 -21.47 15.81 4.29
N PHE A 109 -21.15 14.86 3.41
CA PHE A 109 -20.80 15.13 2.03
C PHE A 109 -21.97 15.78 1.26
N HIS A 110 -23.17 15.21 1.34
CA HIS A 110 -24.35 15.74 0.65
C HIS A 110 -24.71 17.16 1.12
N LYS A 111 -24.52 17.46 2.41
CA LYS A 111 -24.73 18.80 2.95
C LYS A 111 -23.81 19.85 2.32
N HIS A 112 -22.58 19.49 1.97
CA HIS A 112 -21.54 20.44 1.56
C HIS A 112 -21.20 20.40 0.07
N ILE A 113 -21.62 19.36 -0.67
CA ILE A 113 -21.33 19.24 -2.10
C ILE A 113 -22.00 20.35 -2.92
N VAL A 114 -23.20 20.79 -2.54
CA VAL A 114 -23.90 21.88 -3.25
C VAL A 114 -23.11 23.18 -3.15
N ASP A 115 -22.62 23.49 -1.95
CA ASP A 115 -21.79 24.68 -1.69
C ASP A 115 -20.45 24.60 -2.44
N MET A 116 -19.86 23.41 -2.57
CA MET A 116 -18.56 23.23 -3.25
C MET A 116 -18.64 23.13 -4.78
N LEU A 117 -19.79 22.78 -5.35
CA LEU A 117 -19.97 22.66 -6.80
C LEU A 117 -20.49 23.96 -7.44
N ALA A 118 -21.44 24.63 -6.79
CA ALA A 118 -22.24 25.80 -7.20
C ALA A 118 -22.78 25.87 -8.66
N THR A 119 -23.89 26.59 -8.78
CA THR A 119 -24.75 26.74 -9.96
C THR A 119 -24.20 27.66 -11.05
N ASP A 120 -24.79 27.52 -12.25
CA ASP A 120 -24.44 28.13 -13.53
C ASP A 120 -23.79 29.53 -13.46
N GLY A 121 -22.51 29.60 -13.86
CA GLY A 121 -21.79 30.84 -14.16
C GLY A 121 -20.41 30.98 -13.51
N HIS A 122 -20.18 30.36 -12.35
CA HIS A 122 -18.89 30.43 -11.63
C HIS A 122 -18.50 29.05 -11.07
N PRO A 123 -17.39 28.44 -11.53
CA PRO A 123 -16.89 27.20 -10.93
C PRO A 123 -16.42 27.48 -9.49
N ASN A 124 -17.02 26.81 -8.51
CA ASN A 124 -16.53 26.83 -7.13
C ASN A 124 -15.32 25.89 -6.95
N ASP A 125 -14.76 25.89 -5.74
CA ASP A 125 -13.47 25.29 -5.39
C ASP A 125 -13.28 23.84 -5.87
N LEU A 126 -14.32 22.99 -5.86
CA LEU A 126 -14.20 21.60 -6.32
C LEU A 126 -14.07 21.47 -7.84
N ARG A 127 -14.81 22.28 -8.61
CA ARG A 127 -14.72 22.26 -10.08
C ARG A 127 -13.36 22.79 -10.55
N GLU A 128 -12.87 23.86 -9.92
CA GLU A 128 -11.55 24.41 -10.18
C GLU A 128 -10.44 23.41 -9.84
N MET A 129 -10.62 22.62 -8.77
CA MET A 129 -9.65 21.61 -8.34
C MET A 129 -9.41 20.52 -9.41
N ILE A 130 -10.47 20.08 -10.11
CA ILE A 130 -10.43 18.89 -10.98
C ILE A 130 -10.60 19.18 -12.48
N ARG A 131 -10.68 20.44 -12.92
CA ARG A 131 -10.68 20.76 -14.35
C ARG A 131 -9.37 20.33 -15.02
N GLU A 132 -9.35 20.35 -16.35
CA GLU A 132 -8.11 20.15 -17.11
C GLU A 132 -7.05 21.17 -16.66
N SER A 133 -5.86 20.69 -16.29
CA SER A 133 -4.80 21.50 -15.66
C SER A 133 -5.23 22.22 -14.36
N GLY A 134 -6.21 21.68 -13.64
CA GLY A 134 -6.58 22.13 -12.30
C GLY A 134 -5.48 21.81 -11.28
N PRO A 135 -5.47 22.47 -10.10
CA PRO A 135 -4.43 22.28 -9.09
C PRO A 135 -4.23 20.81 -8.70
N LEU A 136 -5.27 20.00 -8.58
CA LEU A 136 -5.09 18.60 -8.22
C LEU A 136 -4.41 17.79 -9.33
N VAL A 137 -4.77 18.05 -10.58
CA VAL A 137 -4.21 17.36 -11.76
C VAL A 137 -2.72 17.65 -11.90
N GLU A 138 -2.34 18.92 -11.74
CA GLU A 138 -0.94 19.34 -11.73
C GLU A 138 -0.17 18.74 -10.55
N ALA A 139 -0.78 18.69 -9.36
CA ALA A 139 -0.18 18.07 -8.19
C ALA A 139 0.04 16.56 -8.40
N PHE A 140 -0.90 15.83 -8.99
CA PHE A 140 -0.68 14.41 -9.32
C PHE A 140 0.44 14.22 -10.35
N SER A 141 0.48 15.07 -11.38
CA SER A 141 1.52 15.03 -12.41
C SER A 141 2.91 15.29 -11.80
N ALA A 142 3.00 16.30 -10.93
CA ALA A 142 4.20 16.61 -10.17
C ALA A 142 4.60 15.47 -9.24
N LEU A 143 3.65 14.90 -8.50
CA LEU A 143 3.87 13.76 -7.61
C LEU A 143 4.44 12.57 -8.36
N LYS A 144 3.79 12.16 -9.46
CA LYS A 144 4.23 11.02 -10.28
C LYS A 144 5.65 11.25 -10.80
N ARG A 145 5.94 12.43 -11.37
CA ARG A 145 7.29 12.79 -11.82
C ARG A 145 8.32 12.73 -10.68
N LEU A 146 7.94 13.21 -9.50
CA LEU A 146 8.84 13.30 -8.35
C LEU A 146 9.20 11.93 -7.78
N ILE A 147 8.21 11.06 -7.58
CA ILE A 147 8.40 9.79 -6.88
C ILE A 147 8.86 8.66 -7.80
N THR A 148 8.67 8.78 -9.12
CA THR A 148 9.03 7.70 -10.05
C THR A 148 10.52 7.39 -9.98
N TYR A 149 10.83 6.08 -9.97
CA TYR A 149 12.19 5.56 -10.12
C TYR A 149 12.82 5.97 -11.45
N ARG A 150 14.04 6.48 -11.41
CA ARG A 150 14.78 7.00 -12.59
C ARG A 150 15.75 5.92 -13.10
N GLU A 151 15.40 5.24 -14.19
CA GLU A 151 16.16 4.10 -14.72
C GLU A 151 17.62 4.38 -15.07
N HIS A 152 17.95 5.63 -15.40
CA HIS A 152 19.30 6.04 -15.77
C HIS A 152 20.23 6.29 -14.58
N ASP A 153 19.68 6.32 -13.36
CA ASP A 153 20.42 6.51 -12.12
C ASP A 153 20.34 5.21 -11.30
N LEU A 154 21.47 4.49 -11.23
CA LEU A 154 21.54 3.18 -10.57
C LEU A 154 21.35 3.26 -9.05
N ASP A 155 21.59 4.44 -8.46
CA ASP A 155 21.45 4.69 -7.03
C ASP A 155 20.13 5.40 -6.71
N ASP A 156 19.22 5.52 -7.69
CA ASP A 156 17.96 6.20 -7.49
C ASP A 156 17.10 5.49 -6.44
N TYR A 157 16.56 6.28 -5.51
CA TYR A 157 15.72 5.79 -4.42
C TYR A 157 14.22 5.88 -4.76
N GLY A 158 13.86 6.25 -5.99
CA GLY A 158 12.48 6.40 -6.41
C GLY A 158 11.67 5.11 -6.36
N ILE A 159 10.37 5.26 -6.56
CA ILE A 159 9.36 4.21 -6.47
C ILE A 159 9.07 3.72 -7.90
N PRO A 160 9.22 2.42 -8.18
CA PRO A 160 8.82 1.88 -9.47
C PRO A 160 7.31 1.97 -9.63
N SER A 161 6.83 2.28 -10.83
CA SER A 161 5.40 2.52 -11.08
C SER A 161 4.50 1.35 -10.66
N ALA A 162 5.00 0.11 -10.73
CA ALA A 162 4.31 -1.09 -10.26
C ALA A 162 3.92 -1.04 -8.77
N MET A 163 4.59 -0.22 -7.95
CA MET A 163 4.24 -0.03 -6.54
C MET A 163 3.15 1.02 -6.32
N PHE A 164 2.84 1.86 -7.31
CA PHE A 164 1.86 2.96 -7.18
C PHE A 164 0.47 2.51 -6.70
N PRO A 165 -0.08 1.37 -7.18
CA PRO A 165 -1.39 0.89 -6.71
C PRO A 165 -1.44 0.54 -5.22
N TYR A 166 -0.30 0.33 -4.55
CA TYR A 166 -0.22 0.01 -3.12
C TYR A 166 -0.10 1.25 -2.24
N LEU A 167 0.07 2.44 -2.82
CA LEU A 167 0.22 3.67 -2.05
C LEU A 167 -1.09 4.04 -1.34
N ASN A 168 -0.96 4.47 -0.09
CA ASN A 168 -2.13 4.75 0.74
C ASN A 168 -2.78 6.09 0.38
N GLU A 169 -4.10 6.11 0.22
CA GLU A 169 -4.85 7.32 -0.14
C GLU A 169 -4.62 8.49 0.83
N SER A 170 -4.73 8.25 2.13
CA SER A 170 -4.59 9.31 3.15
C SER A 170 -3.18 9.92 3.18
N MET A 171 -2.17 9.13 2.84
CA MET A 171 -0.80 9.59 2.64
C MET A 171 -0.66 10.43 1.36
N LEU A 172 -1.24 9.97 0.25
CA LEU A 172 -1.22 10.72 -1.01
C LEU A 172 -1.88 12.10 -0.84
N GLN A 173 -3.00 12.18 -0.12
CA GLN A 173 -3.69 13.44 0.19
C GLN A 173 -2.78 14.45 0.91
N VAL A 174 -1.94 14.00 1.85
CA VAL A 174 -0.95 14.86 2.54
C VAL A 174 0.04 15.47 1.54
N ILE A 175 0.60 14.65 0.65
CA ILE A 175 1.61 15.10 -0.31
C ILE A 175 0.97 16.00 -1.38
N LEU A 176 -0.21 15.64 -1.87
CA LEU A 176 -0.97 16.43 -2.84
C LEU A 176 -1.32 17.81 -2.27
N TYR A 177 -1.73 17.88 -1.00
CA TYR A 177 -1.99 19.16 -0.32
C TYR A 177 -0.73 20.04 -0.27
N TRP A 178 0.42 19.47 0.08
CA TRP A 178 1.69 20.19 0.07
C TRP A 178 2.08 20.65 -1.33
N LEU A 179 1.90 19.81 -2.36
CA LEU A 179 2.19 20.17 -3.74
C LEU A 179 1.32 21.34 -4.21
N ILE A 180 0.02 21.29 -3.96
CA ILE A 180 -0.92 22.37 -4.31
C ILE A 180 -0.50 23.69 -3.65
N LYS A 181 -0.08 23.65 -2.37
CA LYS A 181 0.39 24.84 -1.65
C LYS A 181 1.69 25.45 -2.23
N ASN A 182 2.50 24.66 -2.92
CA ASN A 182 3.82 25.05 -3.43
C ASN A 182 3.92 24.98 -4.97
N GLN A 183 2.81 24.98 -5.70
CA GLN A 183 2.77 24.86 -7.17
C GLN A 183 3.63 25.89 -7.93
N GLY A 184 3.87 27.07 -7.35
CA GLY A 184 4.73 28.11 -7.95
C GLY A 184 6.23 27.95 -7.69
N ASP A 185 6.64 27.03 -6.81
CA ASP A 185 8.00 26.96 -6.28
C ASP A 185 8.69 25.64 -6.70
N ALA A 186 9.01 25.51 -8.00
CA ALA A 186 9.59 24.29 -8.57
C ALA A 186 10.88 23.80 -7.89
N SER A 187 11.70 24.72 -7.33
CA SER A 187 12.92 24.38 -6.58
C SER A 187 12.58 23.59 -5.32
N TYR A 188 11.62 24.07 -4.52
CA TYR A 188 11.20 23.36 -3.30
C TYR A 188 10.64 21.97 -3.60
N ILE A 189 9.90 21.84 -4.71
CA ILE A 189 9.34 20.56 -5.15
C ILE A 189 10.47 19.56 -5.43
N GLU A 190 11.46 19.93 -6.24
CA GLU A 190 12.54 19.03 -6.61
C GLU A 190 13.48 18.72 -5.44
N GLU A 191 13.82 19.73 -4.62
CA GLU A 191 14.66 19.55 -3.41
C GLU A 191 13.99 18.64 -2.36
N SER A 192 12.66 18.57 -2.34
CA SER A 192 11.90 17.74 -1.40
C SER A 192 11.75 16.29 -1.84
N ARG A 193 12.28 15.89 -3.01
CA ARG A 193 12.10 14.54 -3.57
C ARG A 193 12.41 13.44 -2.55
N LEU A 194 13.57 13.52 -1.93
CA LEU A 194 14.03 12.51 -0.96
C LEU A 194 13.12 12.46 0.27
N GLU A 195 12.73 13.61 0.82
CA GLU A 195 11.83 13.67 1.97
C GLU A 195 10.44 13.10 1.65
N ILE A 196 9.93 13.31 0.44
CA ILE A 196 8.65 12.75 0.01
C ILE A 196 8.74 11.23 -0.16
N VAL A 197 9.81 10.71 -0.78
CA VAL A 197 9.99 9.25 -0.91
C VAL A 197 10.19 8.60 0.46
N ARG A 198 10.98 9.22 1.36
CA ARG A 198 11.10 8.81 2.77
C ARG A 198 9.75 8.75 3.46
N PHE A 199 8.94 9.80 3.32
CA PHE A 199 7.61 9.88 3.91
C PHE A 199 6.69 8.78 3.41
N ILE A 200 6.70 8.50 2.11
CA ILE A 200 5.91 7.41 1.53
C ILE A 200 6.28 6.07 2.14
N LEU A 201 7.58 5.77 2.19
CA LEU A 201 8.08 4.47 2.64
C LEU A 201 8.00 4.31 4.17
N PHE A 202 8.16 5.40 4.92
CA PHE A 202 7.82 5.45 6.34
C PHE A 202 6.33 5.12 6.55
N TRP A 203 5.43 5.74 5.79
CA TRP A 203 3.99 5.52 5.94
C TRP A 203 3.56 4.12 5.56
N PHE A 204 4.24 3.56 4.56
CA PHE A 204 4.02 2.21 4.11
C PHE A 204 4.31 1.18 5.21
N VAL A 205 5.32 1.42 6.07
CA VAL A 205 5.78 0.44 7.07
C VAL A 205 5.26 0.75 8.48
N CYS A 206 5.13 2.01 8.86
CA CYS A 206 5.03 2.40 10.28
C CYS A 206 3.62 2.70 10.78
N HIS A 207 2.59 2.70 9.93
CA HIS A 207 1.22 2.94 10.40
C HIS A 207 0.71 1.78 11.27
N LYS A 208 -0.07 2.09 12.32
CA LYS A 208 -0.63 1.07 13.22
C LYS A 208 -1.78 0.29 12.58
N ASP A 209 -2.71 1.02 11.99
CA ASP A 209 -3.89 0.53 11.32
C ASP A 209 -4.46 1.61 10.38
N ALA A 210 -5.52 1.29 9.63
CA ALA A 210 -6.17 2.22 8.72
C ALA A 210 -6.69 3.48 9.44
N LYS A 211 -7.28 3.33 10.64
CA LYS A 211 -7.81 4.46 11.43
C LYS A 211 -6.71 5.43 11.85
N SER A 212 -5.54 4.89 12.18
CA SER A 212 -4.37 5.66 12.58
C SER A 212 -3.76 6.40 11.38
N ALA A 213 -3.78 5.81 10.18
CA ALA A 213 -3.38 6.49 8.95
C ALA A 213 -4.28 7.70 8.64
N TYR A 214 -5.60 7.55 8.74
CA TYR A 214 -6.53 8.68 8.54
C TYR A 214 -6.30 9.81 9.54
N LYS A 215 -6.20 9.50 10.84
CA LYS A 215 -5.87 10.49 11.88
C LYS A 215 -4.51 11.16 11.63
N ALA A 216 -3.51 10.39 11.19
CA ALA A 216 -2.19 10.91 10.89
C ALA A 216 -2.21 11.87 9.71
N SER A 217 -3.06 11.65 8.71
CA SER A 217 -3.19 12.56 7.57
C SER A 217 -3.62 13.96 8.00
N LYS A 218 -4.52 14.04 8.98
CA LYS A 218 -4.96 15.32 9.56
C LYS A 218 -3.82 16.03 10.29
N VAL A 219 -3.09 15.31 11.14
CA VAL A 219 -1.92 15.87 11.86
C VAL A 219 -0.86 16.37 10.87
N ALA A 220 -0.59 15.61 9.81
CA ALA A 220 0.38 15.99 8.79
C ALA A 220 -0.08 17.22 7.98
N ILE A 221 -1.35 17.28 7.60
CA ILE A 221 -1.94 18.44 6.91
C ILE A 221 -1.89 19.69 7.80
N GLU A 222 -2.16 19.57 9.11
CA GLU A 222 -2.05 20.70 10.05
C GLU A 222 -0.61 21.25 10.16
N ILE A 223 0.40 20.38 10.05
CA ILE A 223 1.81 20.81 9.99
C ILE A 223 2.08 21.54 8.67
N ILE A 224 1.70 20.95 7.54
CA ILE A 224 1.85 21.57 6.22
C ILE A 224 1.07 22.88 6.12
N PHE A 225 -0.07 23.01 6.77
CA PHE A 225 -0.86 24.25 6.80
C PHE A 225 -0.04 25.40 7.41
N LYS A 226 0.73 25.13 8.47
CA LYS A 226 1.53 26.13 9.20
C LYS A 226 2.88 26.45 8.55
N GLU A 227 3.42 25.55 7.73
CA GLU A 227 4.75 25.69 7.15
C GLU A 227 4.71 26.02 5.65
N LYS A 228 5.69 26.77 5.14
CA LYS A 228 5.88 27.01 3.69
C LYS A 228 7.30 26.56 3.31
N GLY A 229 7.47 26.02 2.11
CA GLY A 229 8.77 25.60 1.59
C GLY A 229 8.89 24.08 1.50
N LEU A 230 10.08 23.57 1.83
CA LEU A 230 10.43 22.14 1.74
C LEU A 230 9.42 21.24 2.47
N PHE A 231 9.29 20.00 1.99
CA PHE A 231 8.38 19.02 2.59
C PHE A 231 8.80 18.69 4.03
N PRO A 232 7.93 18.87 5.04
CA PRO A 232 8.30 18.78 6.45
C PRO A 232 8.28 17.33 6.97
N GLY A 233 9.00 16.43 6.30
CA GLY A 233 8.99 14.99 6.58
C GLY A 233 9.44 14.64 8.01
N THR A 234 10.50 15.31 8.50
CA THR A 234 11.03 15.10 9.85
C THR A 234 10.04 15.57 10.92
N GLN A 235 9.42 16.75 10.74
CA GLN A 235 8.45 17.30 11.68
C GLN A 235 7.21 16.40 11.75
N ILE A 236 6.73 15.91 10.61
CA ILE A 236 5.62 14.95 10.55
C ILE A 236 6.00 13.65 11.26
N TYR A 237 7.18 13.09 10.96
CA TYR A 237 7.67 11.88 11.63
C TYR A 237 7.68 12.04 13.16
N GLN A 238 8.26 13.13 13.67
CA GLN A 238 8.30 13.43 15.11
C GLN A 238 6.90 13.56 15.71
N ALA A 239 5.98 14.25 15.01
CA ALA A 239 4.61 14.44 15.47
C ALA A 239 3.79 13.14 15.51
N LEU A 240 4.00 12.23 14.55
CA LEU A 240 3.25 10.98 14.45
C LEU A 240 3.78 9.88 15.39
N THR A 241 5.08 9.94 15.71
CA THR A 241 5.75 8.94 16.55
C THR A 241 5.86 9.34 18.02
N ARG A 242 5.65 10.63 18.36
CA ARG A 242 5.66 11.25 19.72
C ARG A 242 5.79 10.21 20.84
N MET A 243 7.04 9.97 21.21
CA MET A 243 7.50 8.83 22.01
C MET A 243 7.01 8.87 23.47
N ASP A 244 6.42 9.99 23.91
CA ASP A 244 6.07 10.22 25.32
C ASP A 244 4.78 9.52 25.76
N ASN A 245 3.95 9.04 24.83
CA ASN A 245 2.78 8.23 25.15
C ASN A 245 2.46 7.22 24.05
N VAL A 246 2.96 5.99 24.20
CA VAL A 246 2.82 4.87 23.25
C VAL A 246 1.34 4.58 22.89
N GLN A 247 0.40 4.88 23.78
CA GLN A 247 -1.04 4.75 23.52
C GLN A 247 -1.60 5.84 22.59
N ALA A 248 -0.95 7.00 22.52
CA ALA A 248 -1.36 8.14 21.69
C ALA A 248 -0.61 8.24 20.36
N SER A 249 0.50 7.51 20.18
CA SER A 249 1.21 7.53 18.89
C SER A 249 0.34 6.97 17.78
N LEU A 250 0.38 7.58 16.60
CA LEU A 250 -0.36 7.10 15.44
C LEU A 250 0.49 6.11 14.64
N PHE A 251 1.81 6.25 14.72
CA PHE A 251 2.79 5.48 13.97
C PHE A 251 3.82 4.87 14.91
N PHE A 252 4.39 3.74 14.52
CA PHE A 252 5.52 3.14 15.21
C PHE A 252 6.81 3.92 14.88
N PRO A 253 7.68 4.19 15.87
CA PRO A 253 8.98 4.78 15.58
C PRO A 253 9.84 3.80 14.80
N LEU A 254 10.59 4.33 13.83
CA LEU A 254 11.68 3.60 13.19
C LEU A 254 12.74 3.22 14.22
N VAL A 255 13.40 2.08 14.00
CA VAL A 255 14.44 1.57 14.91
C VAL A 255 15.76 1.58 14.17
N GLU A 256 16.74 2.28 14.70
CA GLU A 256 18.09 2.21 14.16
C GLU A 256 18.64 0.78 14.32
N TYR A 257 19.25 0.29 13.25
CA TYR A 257 19.87 -1.03 13.26
C TYR A 257 21.03 -1.08 14.24
N ALA A 258 20.98 -2.01 15.20
CA ALA A 258 22.16 -2.47 15.91
C ALA A 258 22.64 -3.76 15.25
N ASN A 259 23.95 -3.93 15.10
CA ASN A 259 24.56 -5.14 14.53
C ASN A 259 24.31 -6.35 15.44
N LYS A 260 23.13 -6.97 15.30
CA LYS A 260 22.66 -8.04 16.18
C LYS A 260 22.97 -9.38 15.56
N GLN A 261 23.63 -10.24 16.33
CA GLN A 261 23.91 -11.61 15.93
C GLN A 261 22.62 -12.43 15.89
N ILE A 262 22.39 -13.12 14.77
CA ILE A 262 21.33 -14.11 14.64
C ILE A 262 21.77 -15.38 15.38
N ASP A 263 20.94 -15.87 16.31
CA ASP A 263 21.14 -17.17 16.96
C ASP A 263 20.96 -18.30 15.93
N ARG A 264 21.99 -19.13 15.80
CA ARG A 264 22.07 -20.22 14.83
C ARG A 264 21.67 -21.58 15.41
N ASN A 265 21.53 -21.67 16.73
CA ASN A 265 21.47 -22.95 17.43
C ASN A 265 20.08 -23.28 17.97
N ARG A 266 19.12 -22.35 17.84
CA ARG A 266 17.77 -22.51 18.39
C ARG A 266 16.72 -22.00 17.44
N PHE A 267 15.62 -22.75 17.31
CA PHE A 267 14.44 -22.30 16.58
C PHE A 267 13.65 -21.32 17.46
N ARG A 268 13.31 -20.17 16.89
CA ARG A 268 12.78 -19.01 17.62
C ARG A 268 11.33 -18.74 17.23
N SER A 269 10.56 -18.28 18.20
CA SER A 269 9.22 -17.76 17.94
C SER A 269 9.26 -16.42 17.21
N GLN A 270 8.12 -16.01 16.65
CA GLN A 270 7.99 -14.68 16.07
C GLN A 270 8.33 -13.56 17.07
N ASP A 271 7.89 -13.69 18.31
CA ASP A 271 8.15 -12.69 19.35
C ASP A 271 9.62 -12.62 19.72
N GLU A 272 10.30 -13.76 19.79
CA GLU A 272 11.74 -13.81 20.03
C GLU A 272 12.53 -13.16 18.89
N ARG A 273 12.18 -13.46 17.63
CA ARG A 273 12.76 -12.82 16.44
C ARG A 273 12.55 -11.30 16.47
N SER A 274 11.32 -10.90 16.74
CA SER A 274 10.89 -9.51 16.81
C SER A 274 11.64 -8.73 17.89
N LYS A 275 11.71 -9.29 19.11
CA LYS A 275 12.48 -8.72 20.22
C LYS A 275 13.97 -8.65 19.91
N THR A 276 14.51 -9.69 19.27
CA THR A 276 15.91 -9.65 18.81
C THR A 276 16.10 -8.49 17.86
N PHE A 277 15.34 -8.34 16.77
CA PHE A 277 15.66 -7.32 15.77
C PHE A 277 15.22 -5.91 16.17
N PHE A 278 14.00 -5.75 16.66
CA PHE A 278 13.34 -4.45 16.87
C PHE A 278 13.10 -4.10 18.35
N GLY A 279 13.54 -4.95 19.30
CA GLY A 279 13.37 -4.68 20.74
C GLY A 279 11.88 -4.65 21.13
N GLU A 280 11.46 -3.59 21.82
CA GLU A 280 10.08 -3.41 22.26
C GLU A 280 9.12 -3.02 21.11
N HIS A 281 9.64 -2.76 19.90
CA HIS A 281 8.85 -2.34 18.73
C HIS A 281 8.34 -3.54 17.92
N SER A 282 7.70 -4.50 18.59
CA SER A 282 7.39 -5.78 17.97
C SER A 282 6.40 -5.71 16.81
N PHE A 283 5.53 -4.70 16.82
CA PHE A 283 4.60 -4.42 15.73
C PHE A 283 5.29 -3.87 14.48
N LEU A 284 6.40 -3.13 14.61
CA LEU A 284 7.17 -2.68 13.45
C LEU A 284 7.76 -3.88 12.69
N TYR A 285 8.29 -4.87 13.43
CA TYR A 285 8.73 -6.14 12.85
C TYR A 285 7.58 -6.82 12.10
N GLY A 286 6.40 -6.93 12.73
CA GLY A 286 5.22 -7.53 12.11
C GLY A 286 4.80 -6.81 10.83
N ASN A 287 4.75 -5.48 10.86
CA ASN A 287 4.41 -4.67 9.70
C ASN A 287 5.42 -4.86 8.57
N PHE A 288 6.72 -4.74 8.87
CA PHE A 288 7.77 -4.88 7.87
C PHE A 288 7.80 -6.28 7.26
N THR A 289 7.74 -7.32 8.10
CA THR A 289 7.88 -8.70 7.63
C THR A 289 6.67 -9.26 6.89
N THR A 290 5.52 -8.61 6.97
CA THR A 290 4.31 -9.05 6.22
C THR A 290 4.06 -8.22 4.97
N ARG A 291 4.82 -7.13 4.76
CA ARG A 291 4.62 -6.16 3.66
C ARG A 291 5.28 -6.57 2.35
N LYS A 292 4.81 -7.64 1.70
CA LYS A 292 5.44 -8.14 0.45
C LYS A 292 5.58 -7.09 -0.64
N ALA A 293 4.60 -6.19 -0.79
CA ALA A 293 4.64 -5.10 -1.76
C ALA A 293 5.84 -4.14 -1.57
N LEU A 294 6.49 -4.12 -0.40
CA LEU A 294 7.75 -3.38 -0.21
C LEU A 294 8.89 -3.96 -1.05
N LEU A 295 8.82 -5.24 -1.43
CA LEU A 295 9.79 -5.87 -2.32
C LEU A 295 9.81 -5.24 -3.71
N LEU A 296 8.71 -4.62 -4.16
CA LEU A 296 8.71 -3.86 -5.41
C LEU A 296 9.73 -2.72 -5.35
N TRP A 297 9.84 -2.03 -4.21
CA TRP A 297 10.85 -0.97 -4.02
C TRP A 297 12.24 -1.52 -3.69
N LEU A 298 12.35 -2.59 -2.89
CA LEU A 298 13.64 -3.21 -2.58
C LEU A 298 14.29 -3.85 -3.82
N GLN A 299 13.48 -4.31 -4.79
CA GLN A 299 13.90 -4.82 -6.10
C GLN A 299 13.61 -3.81 -7.23
N ARG A 300 13.51 -2.51 -6.92
CA ARG A 300 13.08 -1.45 -7.85
C ARG A 300 13.79 -1.44 -9.19
N LYS A 301 15.10 -1.70 -9.20
CA LYS A 301 15.91 -1.76 -10.42
C LYS A 301 15.41 -2.86 -11.38
N TRP A 302 15.19 -4.07 -10.86
CA TRP A 302 14.66 -5.18 -11.65
C TRP A 302 13.22 -4.90 -12.10
N VAL A 303 12.36 -4.41 -11.20
CA VAL A 303 10.96 -4.07 -11.50
C VAL A 303 10.89 -3.01 -12.61
N ALA A 304 11.73 -1.97 -12.53
CA ALA A 304 11.79 -0.91 -13.51
C ALA A 304 12.23 -1.44 -14.88
N GLN A 305 13.33 -2.19 -14.93
CA GLN A 305 13.83 -2.79 -16.16
C GLN A 305 12.80 -3.71 -16.83
N LYS A 306 12.02 -4.44 -16.04
CA LYS A 306 11.04 -5.40 -16.56
C LYS A 306 9.74 -4.73 -17.03
N TYR A 307 9.25 -3.74 -16.28
CA TYR A 307 7.87 -3.25 -16.43
C TYR A 307 7.74 -1.77 -16.77
N GLN A 308 8.73 -0.94 -16.42
CA GLN A 308 8.75 0.49 -16.73
C GLN A 308 9.43 0.75 -18.07
N THR A 309 10.58 0.10 -18.32
CA THR A 309 11.27 0.21 -19.60
C THR A 309 10.35 -0.23 -20.74
N ASN A 310 10.20 0.62 -21.76
CA ASN A 310 9.30 0.43 -22.90
C ASN A 310 7.78 0.38 -22.57
N ASN A 311 7.36 0.80 -21.36
CA ASN A 311 5.95 0.83 -20.94
C ASN A 311 5.22 -0.52 -21.10
N VAL A 312 5.90 -1.63 -20.79
CA VAL A 312 5.34 -2.99 -20.91
C VAL A 312 4.11 -3.18 -20.02
N PHE A 313 4.06 -2.49 -18.88
CA PHE A 313 2.94 -2.55 -17.94
C PHE A 313 2.50 -1.16 -17.51
N SER A 314 1.18 -0.94 -17.55
CA SER A 314 0.53 0.29 -17.04
C SER A 314 -0.23 -0.04 -15.75
N PRO A 315 0.32 0.31 -14.57
CA PRO A 315 -0.31 0.03 -13.29
C PRO A 315 -1.57 0.89 -13.11
N MET A 316 -2.58 0.30 -12.48
CA MET A 316 -3.86 0.92 -12.15
C MET A 316 -4.21 0.68 -10.69
N ALA A 317 -4.63 1.74 -10.00
CA ALA A 317 -5.12 1.65 -8.63
C ALA A 317 -6.33 0.73 -8.57
N GLY A 318 -6.34 -0.16 -7.57
CA GLY A 318 -7.36 -1.20 -7.44
C GLY A 318 -7.07 -2.51 -8.14
N GLN A 319 -5.96 -2.62 -8.86
CA GLN A 319 -5.43 -3.94 -9.23
C GLN A 319 -5.06 -4.74 -7.97
N ASP A 320 -5.32 -6.03 -8.02
CA ASP A 320 -4.90 -7.03 -7.04
C ASP A 320 -3.76 -7.88 -7.62
N GLU A 321 -3.23 -8.79 -6.80
CA GLU A 321 -2.14 -9.70 -7.20
C GLU A 321 -2.54 -10.61 -8.39
N ASP A 322 -3.83 -10.85 -8.62
CA ASP A 322 -4.32 -11.70 -9.70
C ASP A 322 -4.26 -11.01 -11.09
N ASN A 323 -4.16 -9.68 -11.11
CA ASN A 323 -4.29 -8.86 -12.32
C ASN A 323 -3.04 -8.03 -12.65
N VAL A 324 -1.89 -8.43 -12.11
CA VAL A 324 -0.58 -7.81 -12.36
C VAL A 324 0.37 -8.81 -13.05
N PRO A 325 1.39 -8.34 -13.80
CA PRO A 325 2.29 -9.23 -14.54
C PRO A 325 3.39 -9.86 -13.67
N TYR A 326 3.37 -9.63 -12.36
CA TYR A 326 4.35 -10.12 -11.40
C TYR A 326 3.66 -10.84 -10.24
N ASP A 327 4.39 -11.74 -9.60
CA ASP A 327 3.95 -12.44 -8.39
C ASP A 327 4.91 -12.17 -7.22
N PHE A 328 4.40 -12.29 -6.00
CA PHE A 328 5.22 -12.41 -4.79
C PHE A 328 5.46 -13.88 -4.49
N ASP A 329 6.52 -14.43 -5.09
CA ASP A 329 6.86 -15.85 -5.02
C ASP A 329 7.69 -16.18 -3.76
N HIS A 330 7.49 -17.39 -3.23
CA HIS A 330 8.30 -17.89 -2.13
C HIS A 330 9.63 -18.45 -2.64
N LEU A 331 10.73 -17.99 -2.04
CA LEU A 331 12.08 -18.51 -2.28
C LEU A 331 12.17 -20.01 -1.95
N VAL A 332 11.76 -20.39 -0.74
CA VAL A 332 11.47 -21.80 -0.39
C VAL A 332 9.97 -22.03 -0.59
N PRO A 333 9.56 -22.87 -1.56
CA PRO A 333 8.17 -23.09 -1.93
C PRO A 333 7.26 -23.41 -0.74
N GLN A 334 6.04 -22.86 -0.76
CA GLN A 334 5.07 -23.05 0.31
C GLN A 334 4.69 -24.52 0.52
N SER A 335 4.60 -25.31 -0.54
CA SER A 335 4.30 -26.74 -0.48
C SER A 335 5.30 -27.53 0.36
N ASN A 336 6.56 -27.08 0.42
CA ASN A 336 7.61 -27.74 1.19
C ASN A 336 7.40 -27.62 2.70
N TRP A 337 6.81 -26.52 3.20
CA TRP A 337 6.76 -26.23 4.64
C TRP A 337 5.36 -25.92 5.20
N SER A 338 4.36 -25.57 4.40
CA SER A 338 3.06 -25.11 4.91
C SER A 338 1.98 -26.18 4.85
N SER A 339 1.65 -26.65 3.65
CA SER A 339 0.48 -27.47 3.41
C SER A 339 0.80 -28.95 3.57
N LEU A 340 2.01 -29.41 3.19
CA LEU A 340 2.34 -30.84 3.09
C LEU A 340 1.25 -31.66 2.36
N HIS A 341 0.41 -30.99 1.56
CA HIS A 341 -0.74 -31.59 0.88
C HIS A 341 -0.22 -32.40 -0.30
N GLY A 342 -0.71 -33.62 -0.46
CA GLY A 342 -0.30 -34.51 -1.55
C GLY A 342 0.98 -35.31 -1.29
N ILE A 343 1.54 -35.24 -0.08
CA ILE A 343 2.67 -36.06 0.35
C ILE A 343 2.13 -37.39 0.91
N ASP A 344 2.84 -38.49 0.63
CA ASP A 344 2.49 -39.80 1.18
C ASP A 344 2.75 -39.87 2.70
N TYR A 345 2.06 -40.80 3.34
CA TYR A 345 2.06 -40.93 4.79
C TYR A 345 3.44 -41.32 5.37
N ASP A 346 4.25 -42.06 4.62
CA ASP A 346 5.56 -42.51 5.09
C ASP A 346 6.56 -41.35 5.08
N THR A 347 6.58 -40.55 4.01
CA THR A 347 7.36 -39.29 3.96
C THR A 347 6.92 -38.32 5.05
N MET A 348 5.62 -38.24 5.37
CA MET A 348 5.13 -37.36 6.45
C MET A 348 5.70 -37.77 7.82
N LYS A 349 5.82 -39.07 8.10
CA LYS A 349 6.35 -39.60 9.37
C LYS A 349 7.84 -39.35 9.58
N GLU A 350 8.57 -39.08 8.51
CA GLU A 350 10.00 -38.75 8.60
C GLU A 350 10.22 -37.38 9.23
N ASN A 351 9.27 -36.46 9.07
CA ASN A 351 9.27 -35.15 9.73
C ASN A 351 9.07 -35.31 11.24
N LYS A 352 10.01 -34.78 12.03
CA LYS A 352 10.01 -34.86 13.50
C LYS A 352 10.65 -33.60 14.10
N GLY A 353 10.64 -33.53 15.44
CA GLY A 353 11.36 -32.50 16.19
C GLY A 353 10.79 -31.10 15.95
N LEU A 354 11.68 -30.12 15.79
CA LEU A 354 11.30 -28.70 15.76
C LEU A 354 10.29 -28.39 14.65
N PHE A 355 10.33 -29.14 13.54
CA PHE A 355 9.42 -28.95 12.41
C PHE A 355 7.96 -29.32 12.74
N THR A 356 7.73 -30.38 13.51
CA THR A 356 6.40 -30.82 13.95
C THR A 356 5.94 -30.08 15.20
N ASP A 357 6.88 -29.70 16.08
CA ASP A 357 6.58 -29.12 17.39
C ASP A 357 6.21 -27.63 17.32
N HIS A 358 6.57 -26.95 16.23
CA HIS A 358 6.39 -25.50 16.09
C HIS A 358 5.72 -25.05 14.76
N PRO A 359 4.52 -25.56 14.41
CA PRO A 359 3.88 -25.29 13.13
C PRO A 359 3.55 -23.81 12.91
N TYR A 360 3.16 -23.08 13.96
CA TYR A 360 2.87 -21.64 13.88
C TYR A 360 4.12 -20.80 13.61
N ASN A 361 5.23 -21.08 14.30
CA ASN A 361 6.49 -20.35 14.14
C ASN A 361 7.10 -20.57 12.75
N ARG A 362 6.98 -21.80 12.24
CA ARG A 362 7.34 -22.18 10.86
C ARG A 362 6.48 -21.43 9.85
N ARG A 363 5.17 -21.36 10.03
CA ARG A 363 4.26 -20.64 9.11
C ARG A 363 4.53 -19.14 9.11
N SER A 364 4.79 -18.54 10.28
CA SER A 364 5.20 -17.14 10.41
C SER A 364 6.52 -16.87 9.67
N LEU A 365 7.49 -17.77 9.82
CA LEU A 365 8.79 -17.67 9.14
C LEU A 365 8.64 -17.78 7.62
N GLY A 366 7.91 -18.80 7.14
CA GLY A 366 7.74 -19.04 5.71
C GLY A 366 6.90 -17.97 4.99
N ASN A 367 6.02 -17.27 5.70
CA ASN A 367 5.27 -16.12 5.17
C ASN A 367 5.92 -14.76 5.47
N SER A 368 7.18 -14.75 5.91
CA SER A 368 7.95 -13.52 6.07
C SER A 368 8.41 -12.98 4.72
N ILE A 369 8.51 -11.66 4.59
CA ILE A 369 9.11 -10.95 3.44
C ILE A 369 10.50 -11.50 3.11
N GLY A 370 11.23 -12.00 4.11
CA GLY A 370 12.53 -12.65 3.92
C GLY A 370 12.48 -13.92 3.08
N ASN A 371 11.33 -14.61 2.99
CA ASN A 371 11.11 -15.75 2.11
C ASN A 371 10.37 -15.37 0.81
N TYR A 372 10.09 -14.09 0.56
CA TYR A 372 9.43 -13.64 -0.68
C TYR A 372 10.38 -12.90 -1.60
N ARG A 373 10.13 -12.99 -2.91
CA ARG A 373 10.71 -12.13 -3.95
C ARG A 373 9.62 -11.64 -4.89
N VAL A 374 9.88 -10.56 -5.61
CA VAL A 374 9.12 -10.22 -6.82
C VAL A 374 9.69 -11.05 -7.98
N MET A 375 8.80 -11.65 -8.77
CA MET A 375 9.15 -12.40 -9.97
C MET A 375 8.11 -12.15 -11.06
N ASP A 376 8.48 -12.35 -12.32
CA ASP A 376 7.51 -12.34 -13.42
C ASP A 376 6.51 -13.49 -13.28
N GLY A 377 5.21 -13.20 -13.45
CA GLY A 377 4.17 -14.19 -13.23
C GLY A 377 4.25 -15.38 -14.18
N SER A 378 4.77 -15.19 -15.41
CA SER A 378 4.97 -16.29 -16.36
C SER A 378 6.15 -17.17 -15.95
N ASP A 379 7.22 -16.55 -15.43
CA ASP A 379 8.38 -17.27 -14.93
C ASP A 379 8.04 -18.03 -13.64
N ASN A 380 7.23 -17.45 -12.76
CA ASN A 380 6.71 -18.11 -11.55
C ASN A 380 5.88 -19.37 -11.89
N ARG A 381 4.92 -19.24 -12.82
CA ARG A 381 4.10 -20.37 -13.29
C ARG A 381 4.94 -21.49 -13.90
N ARG A 382 6.03 -21.14 -14.60
CA ARG A 382 6.97 -22.11 -15.18
C ARG A 382 7.82 -22.78 -14.12
N ARG A 383 8.24 -22.03 -13.10
CA ARG A 383 9.08 -22.51 -12.00
C ARG A 383 8.35 -23.57 -11.16
N GLY A 384 7.10 -23.31 -10.79
CA GLY A 384 6.37 -24.13 -9.83
C GLY A 384 7.15 -24.28 -8.51
N ASP A 385 7.16 -25.49 -7.94
CA ASP A 385 7.84 -25.78 -6.67
C ASP A 385 9.34 -26.12 -6.82
N SER A 386 9.99 -25.61 -7.88
CA SER A 386 11.39 -25.89 -8.14
C SER A 386 12.30 -25.42 -6.99
N PRO A 387 13.27 -26.22 -6.56
CA PRO A 387 14.18 -25.87 -5.47
C PRO A 387 15.09 -24.71 -5.88
N LEU A 388 15.32 -23.80 -4.94
CA LEU A 388 16.11 -22.58 -5.14
C LEU A 388 17.57 -22.85 -5.56
N GLU A 389 18.13 -24.01 -5.17
CA GLU A 389 19.45 -24.43 -5.60
C GLU A 389 19.61 -24.47 -7.14
N ASN A 390 18.52 -24.73 -7.88
CA ASN A 390 18.53 -24.73 -9.35
C ASN A 390 18.71 -23.33 -9.94
N GLU A 391 18.53 -22.27 -9.15
CA GLU A 391 18.55 -20.88 -9.62
C GLU A 391 19.88 -20.17 -9.30
N PHE A 392 20.70 -20.71 -8.38
CA PHE A 392 21.97 -20.09 -7.98
C PHE A 392 23.12 -20.27 -8.99
N VAL A 393 22.82 -20.42 -10.27
CA VAL A 393 23.77 -20.75 -11.33
C VAL A 393 24.69 -19.58 -11.69
N ASP A 394 24.27 -18.34 -11.43
CA ASP A 394 25.07 -17.14 -11.72
C ASP A 394 25.04 -16.15 -10.54
N ALA A 395 26.20 -15.95 -9.90
CA ALA A 395 26.33 -15.10 -8.71
C ALA A 395 26.26 -13.59 -9.01
N THR A 396 26.28 -13.23 -10.29
CA THR A 396 26.49 -11.86 -10.77
C THR A 396 25.29 -10.93 -10.65
N TYR A 397 24.09 -11.43 -10.33
CA TYR A 397 22.84 -10.65 -10.28
C TYR A 397 21.95 -10.93 -9.05
N GLN A 398 22.54 -11.41 -7.95
CA GLN A 398 21.78 -11.93 -6.81
C GLN A 398 21.00 -10.86 -6.03
N TRP A 399 21.51 -9.63 -5.92
CA TRP A 399 20.77 -8.55 -5.27
C TRP A 399 19.65 -8.02 -6.15
N GLU A 400 19.89 -7.77 -7.44
CA GLU A 400 18.84 -7.24 -8.33
C GLU A 400 17.66 -8.22 -8.49
N ASN A 401 17.95 -9.51 -8.64
CA ASN A 401 16.91 -10.50 -8.93
C ASN A 401 16.22 -11.04 -7.66
N TYR A 402 16.93 -11.06 -6.53
CA TYR A 402 16.43 -11.76 -5.33
C TYR A 402 16.52 -10.92 -4.05
N ALA A 403 17.13 -9.74 -4.10
CA ALA A 403 17.50 -8.96 -2.92
C ALA A 403 18.25 -9.81 -1.87
N PHE A 404 19.18 -10.66 -2.35
CA PHE A 404 20.06 -11.45 -1.49
C PHE A 404 21.30 -10.68 -1.11
N SER A 405 21.68 -10.77 0.17
CA SER A 405 23.00 -10.30 0.57
C SER A 405 24.07 -11.09 -0.17
N PRO A 406 25.11 -10.44 -0.73
CA PRO A 406 26.18 -11.11 -1.46
C PRO A 406 27.11 -11.95 -0.56
N LYS A 407 26.71 -12.28 0.68
CA LYS A 407 27.50 -13.08 1.61
C LYS A 407 27.29 -14.57 1.33
N ASP A 408 28.36 -15.25 0.92
CA ASP A 408 28.39 -16.71 0.64
C ASP A 408 27.70 -17.58 1.71
N SER A 409 27.82 -17.19 2.98
CA SER A 409 27.23 -17.93 4.10
C SER A 409 25.68 -17.94 4.12
N GLU A 410 25.01 -16.97 3.49
CA GLU A 410 23.54 -16.94 3.41
C GLU A 410 23.04 -17.88 2.31
N ILE A 411 23.74 -17.92 1.16
CA ILE A 411 23.41 -18.78 0.02
C ILE A 411 23.45 -20.25 0.43
N GLN A 412 24.47 -20.68 1.17
CA GLN A 412 24.57 -22.05 1.67
C GLN A 412 23.36 -22.43 2.56
N LYS A 413 22.83 -21.48 3.32
CA LYS A 413 21.67 -21.70 4.18
C LYS A 413 20.37 -21.78 3.38
N TRP A 414 20.26 -21.00 2.31
CA TRP A 414 19.17 -21.14 1.33
C TRP A 414 19.19 -22.47 0.58
N VAL A 415 20.36 -22.91 0.11
CA VAL A 415 20.53 -24.22 -0.54
C VAL A 415 20.11 -25.34 0.41
N LYS A 416 20.57 -25.29 1.67
CA LYS A 416 20.16 -26.27 2.67
C LYS A 416 18.65 -26.22 2.98
N ALA A 417 18.04 -25.04 3.00
CA ALA A 417 16.61 -24.88 3.24
C ALA A 417 15.74 -25.39 2.07
N SER A 418 16.25 -25.32 0.84
CA SER A 418 15.57 -25.72 -0.40
C SER A 418 16.38 -26.76 -1.21
N PRO A 419 16.58 -27.97 -0.67
CA PRO A 419 17.37 -29.00 -1.33
C PRO A 419 16.68 -29.55 -2.59
N LYS A 420 17.48 -30.09 -3.52
CA LYS A 420 16.99 -30.78 -4.74
C LYS A 420 16.22 -32.07 -4.43
N GLU A 421 16.71 -32.85 -3.48
CA GLU A 421 16.12 -34.12 -3.05
C GLU A 421 15.59 -33.98 -1.62
N GLY A 422 14.54 -34.75 -1.29
CA GLY A 422 13.95 -34.72 0.05
C GLY A 422 13.33 -33.37 0.43
N CYS A 423 12.81 -32.61 -0.54
CA CYS A 423 12.26 -31.26 -0.31
C CYS A 423 11.10 -31.22 0.71
N TYR A 424 10.46 -32.36 0.98
CA TYR A 424 9.38 -32.55 1.95
C TYR A 424 9.82 -33.10 3.32
N ILE A 425 11.09 -33.47 3.47
CA ILE A 425 11.65 -34.04 4.71
C ILE A 425 12.43 -32.95 5.44
N TRP A 426 12.02 -32.65 6.67
CA TRP A 426 12.61 -31.60 7.50
C TRP A 426 13.20 -32.18 8.77
N ASP A 427 14.51 -32.05 8.87
CA ASP A 427 15.24 -32.18 10.13
C ASP A 427 15.44 -30.82 10.81
N ASP A 428 15.91 -30.85 12.05
CA ASP A 428 16.17 -29.65 12.84
C ASP A 428 17.23 -28.76 12.17
N GLU A 429 18.22 -29.35 11.50
CA GLU A 429 19.32 -28.61 10.88
C GLU A 429 18.83 -27.81 9.65
N ARG A 430 17.94 -28.39 8.84
CA ARG A 430 17.28 -27.73 7.71
C ARG A 430 16.37 -26.62 8.19
N LEU A 431 15.60 -26.85 9.26
CA LEU A 431 14.72 -25.81 9.81
C LEU A 431 15.52 -24.63 10.38
N LEU A 432 16.62 -24.89 11.09
CA LEU A 432 17.53 -23.86 11.58
C LEU A 432 18.21 -23.10 10.43
N ALA A 433 18.57 -23.80 9.34
CA ALA A 433 19.11 -23.15 8.15
C ALA A 433 18.08 -22.24 7.48
N PHE A 434 16.82 -22.70 7.36
CA PHE A 434 15.72 -21.90 6.83
C PHE A 434 15.46 -20.66 7.68
N GLN A 435 15.42 -20.82 9.01
CA GLN A 435 15.29 -19.69 9.93
C GLN A 435 16.41 -18.67 9.72
N TYR A 436 17.67 -19.11 9.72
CA TYR A 436 18.80 -18.21 9.54
C TYR A 436 18.74 -17.47 8.20
N ALA A 437 18.42 -18.17 7.10
CA ALA A 437 18.39 -17.59 5.77
C ALA A 437 17.31 -16.49 5.66
N VAL A 438 16.09 -16.78 6.13
CA VAL A 438 14.98 -15.82 6.15
C VAL A 438 15.30 -14.62 7.05
N GLU A 439 15.79 -14.86 8.25
CA GLU A 439 16.10 -13.80 9.21
C GLU A 439 17.24 -12.90 8.77
N SER A 440 18.31 -13.49 8.21
CA SER A 440 19.42 -12.75 7.61
C SER A 440 18.89 -11.83 6.52
N ARG A 441 18.05 -12.37 5.62
CA ARG A 441 17.45 -11.57 4.56
C ARG A 441 16.55 -10.47 5.09
N VAL A 442 15.67 -10.73 6.06
CA VAL A 442 14.83 -9.68 6.70
C VAL A 442 15.70 -8.53 7.23
N LEU A 443 16.80 -8.85 7.92
CA LEU A 443 17.72 -7.84 8.43
C LEU A 443 18.35 -7.02 7.31
N ASN A 444 18.85 -7.68 6.25
CA ASN A 444 19.46 -7.00 5.12
C ASN A 444 18.45 -6.10 4.39
N LEU A 445 17.23 -6.59 4.15
CA LEU A 445 16.16 -5.79 3.54
C LEU A 445 15.82 -4.55 4.39
N TYR A 446 15.73 -4.71 5.71
CA TYR A 446 15.46 -3.58 6.60
C TYR A 446 16.62 -2.58 6.62
N GLN A 447 17.87 -3.07 6.59
CA GLN A 447 19.05 -2.21 6.54
C GLN A 447 19.08 -1.37 5.25
N HIS A 448 18.76 -1.96 4.09
CA HIS A 448 18.64 -1.21 2.83
C HIS A 448 17.50 -0.21 2.88
N PHE A 449 16.32 -0.61 3.36
CA PHE A 449 15.21 0.31 3.61
C PHE A 449 15.62 1.49 4.50
N PHE A 450 16.40 1.22 5.56
CA PHE A 450 16.81 2.25 6.51
C PHE A 450 17.88 3.19 5.95
N ASN A 451 18.89 2.63 5.27
CA ASN A 451 20.09 3.33 4.84
C ASN A 451 19.94 4.04 3.49
N ASP A 452 19.34 3.40 2.48
CA ASP A 452 19.14 4.01 1.15
C ASP A 452 18.30 5.28 1.26
N LEU A 453 17.39 5.31 2.23
CA LEU A 453 16.55 6.45 2.54
C LEU A 453 17.14 7.35 3.63
N ASN A 454 18.31 7.06 4.19
CA ASN A 454 18.95 7.83 5.27
C ASN A 454 17.97 8.25 6.38
N PHE A 455 17.19 7.29 6.92
CA PHE A 455 16.31 7.56 8.05
C PHE A 455 17.07 7.92 9.33
N SER A 456 18.38 7.66 9.39
CA SER A 456 19.24 8.14 10.48
C SER A 456 19.14 9.66 10.67
N GLY A 457 18.91 10.43 9.59
CA GLY A 457 18.72 11.87 9.64
C GLY A 457 17.45 12.29 10.40
N TRP A 458 16.37 11.51 10.32
CA TRP A 458 15.15 11.77 11.07
C TRP A 458 15.29 11.47 12.56
N LEU A 459 16.12 10.47 12.92
CA LEU A 459 16.37 10.10 14.32
C LEU A 459 17.31 11.09 15.03
N LYS A 460 18.34 11.58 14.34
CA LYS A 460 19.34 12.50 14.95
C LYS A 460 18.76 13.85 15.36
N ASN A 461 17.70 14.30 14.69
CA ASN A 461 17.01 15.56 15.01
C ASN A 461 16.06 15.47 16.21
N GLN A 462 16.10 14.38 16.99
CA GLN A 462 15.30 14.18 18.21
C GLN A 462 16.00 14.63 19.51
N HIS A 463 17.22 15.17 19.44
CA HIS A 463 18.01 15.63 20.59
C HIS A 463 18.17 17.15 20.65
#